data_AF-A0A101I2Q8-F1
#
_entry.id   AF-A0A101I2Q8-F1
#
_cell.length_a   1.000
_cell.length_b   1.000
_cell.length_c   1.000
_cell.angle_alpha   90.00
_cell.angle_beta   90.00
_cell.angle_gamma   90.00
#
_symmetry.space_group_name_H-M   'P 1'
#
loop_
_entity.id
_entity.type
_entity.pdbx_description
1 polymer ?
#
loop_
_entity_poly.entity_id
_entity_poly.type
_entity_poly.pdbx_seq_one_letter_code
_entity_poly.pdbx_strand_id
1 'polypeptide(L)'
;MGKSFAKDVYELTSFFPSDEKFGLVAQLRRAAVSVVSNIAEGAGKKHKKDFDHFLYLARGSLNETVAQLEISFEFGYMNRDRLDHIEMKAESINKML
;
A
#
# COMPACT_ATOMS: atom_id res chain seq x y z
N MET A 1 -0.25 -12.27 -2.29
CA MET A 1 0.41 -11.35 -1.34
C MET A 1 0.20 -9.89 -1.71
N GLY A 2 0.67 -9.39 -2.86
CA GLY A 2 0.37 -7.98 -3.24
C GLY A 2 -1.14 -7.70 -3.37
N LYS A 3 -1.87 -8.55 -4.10
CA LYS A 3 -3.34 -8.40 -4.26
C LYS A 3 -4.11 -8.42 -2.94
N SER A 4 -3.64 -9.16 -1.93
CA SER A 4 -4.26 -9.15 -0.60
C SER A 4 -4.03 -7.82 0.11
N PHE A 5 -2.83 -7.24 0.02
CA PHE A 5 -2.52 -5.93 0.61
C PHE A 5 -3.41 -4.81 0.05
N ALA A 6 -3.54 -4.70 -1.27
CA ALA A 6 -4.44 -3.71 -1.87
C ALA A 6 -5.91 -3.91 -1.41
N LYS A 7 -6.37 -5.16 -1.32
CA LYS A 7 -7.72 -5.46 -0.80
C LYS A 7 -7.89 -5.01 0.66
N ASP A 8 -6.91 -5.28 1.52
CA ASP A 8 -6.94 -4.89 2.92
C ASP A 8 -7.04 -3.37 3.08
N VAL A 9 -6.29 -2.61 2.27
CA VAL A 9 -6.36 -1.14 2.25
C VAL A 9 -7.74 -0.66 1.79
N TYR A 10 -8.35 -1.30 0.79
CA TYR A 10 -9.71 -0.96 0.35
C TYR A 10 -10.75 -1.23 1.44
N GLU A 11 -10.65 -2.36 2.13
CA GLU A 11 -11.53 -2.73 3.24
C GLU A 11 -11.37 -1.76 4.41
N LEU A 12 -10.13 -1.44 4.79
CA LEU A 12 -9.84 -0.51 5.88
C LEU A 12 -10.38 0.91 5.59
N THR A 13 -10.09 1.43 4.40
CA THR A 13 -10.54 2.76 3.97
C THR A 13 -12.05 2.83 3.72
N SER A 14 -12.78 1.71 3.73
CA SER A 14 -14.25 1.73 3.65
C SER A 14 -14.92 2.23 4.92
N PHE A 15 -14.20 2.25 6.05
CA PHE A 15 -14.67 2.74 7.34
C PHE A 15 -14.31 4.21 7.61
N PHE A 16 -13.56 4.85 6.71
CA PHE A 16 -13.15 6.24 6.87
C PHE A 16 -14.32 7.21 6.64
N PRO A 17 -14.24 8.45 7.15
CA PRO A 17 -15.24 9.48 6.88
C PRO A 17 -15.47 9.68 5.37
N SER A 18 -16.72 9.92 4.98
CA SER A 18 -17.09 10.11 3.57
C SER A 18 -16.36 11.28 2.90
N ASP A 19 -16.00 12.30 3.67
CA ASP A 19 -15.34 13.50 3.17
C ASP A 19 -13.89 13.23 2.74
N GLU A 20 -13.28 12.15 3.24
CA GLU A 20 -11.95 11.69 2.83
C GLU A 20 -11.95 10.87 1.54
N LYS A 21 -13.13 10.61 0.95
CA LYS A 21 -13.28 9.78 -0.27
C LYS A 21 -12.36 10.23 -1.40
N PHE A 22 -12.20 11.54 -1.59
CA PHE A 22 -11.32 12.13 -2.60
C PHE A 22 -9.95 12.56 -2.03
N GLY A 23 -9.81 12.57 -0.71
CA GLY A 23 -8.57 12.82 0.03
C GLY A 23 -7.79 11.53 0.30
N LEU A 24 -7.62 11.19 1.57
CA LEU A 24 -6.78 10.05 2.01
C LEU A 24 -7.26 8.72 1.41
N VAL A 25 -8.57 8.48 1.30
CA VAL A 25 -9.09 7.22 0.75
C VAL A 25 -8.63 7.01 -0.70
N ALA A 26 -8.70 8.05 -1.54
CA ALA A 26 -8.29 7.94 -2.94
C ALA A 26 -6.77 7.79 -3.08
N GLN A 27 -5.98 8.49 -2.25
CA GLN A 27 -4.52 8.39 -2.26
C GLN A 27 -4.05 6.99 -1.83
N LEU A 28 -4.53 6.51 -0.67
CA LEU A 28 -4.21 5.19 -0.13
C LEU A 28 -4.53 4.07 -1.12
N ARG A 29 -5.72 4.10 -1.72
CA ARG A 29 -6.15 3.08 -2.69
C ARG A 29 -5.29 3.07 -3.94
N ARG A 30 -4.85 4.23 -4.44
CA ARG A 30 -3.93 4.32 -5.59
C ARG A 30 -2.53 3.82 -5.23
N ALA A 31 -1.98 4.26 -4.11
CA ALA A 31 -0.66 3.83 -3.65
C ALA A 31 -0.61 2.30 -3.44
N ALA A 32 -1.62 1.74 -2.76
CA ALA A 32 -1.68 0.30 -2.51
C ALA A 32 -1.82 -0.54 -3.80
N VAL A 33 -2.60 -0.06 -4.79
CA VAL A 33 -2.68 -0.71 -6.11
C VAL A 33 -1.35 -0.59 -6.86
N SER A 34 -0.67 0.57 -6.77
CA SER A 34 0.63 0.82 -7.39
C SER A 34 1.71 -0.16 -6.91
N VAL A 35 1.70 -0.57 -5.64
CA VAL A 35 2.60 -1.64 -5.13
C VAL A 35 2.46 -2.91 -5.97
N VAL A 36 1.22 -3.37 -6.16
CA VAL A 36 0.93 -4.62 -6.88
C VAL A 36 1.22 -4.48 -8.37
N SER A 37 0.83 -3.36 -8.96
CA SER A 37 1.05 -3.08 -10.38
C SER A 37 2.53 -3.03 -10.72
N ASN A 38 3.36 -2.36 -9.92
CA ASN A 38 4.79 -2.29 -10.16
C ASN A 38 5.47 -3.66 -10.00
N ILE A 39 5.12 -4.46 -9.00
CA ILE A 39 5.65 -5.83 -8.87
C ILE A 39 5.31 -6.67 -10.10
N ALA A 40 4.04 -6.62 -10.55
CA ALA A 40 3.58 -7.38 -11.70
C ALA A 40 4.23 -6.92 -13.01
N GLU A 41 4.37 -5.61 -13.20
CA GLU A 41 5.02 -5.05 -14.38
C GLU A 41 6.52 -5.40 -14.41
N GLY A 42 7.21 -5.28 -13.26
CA GLY A 42 8.60 -5.67 -13.12
C GLY A 42 8.83 -7.15 -13.46
N ALA A 43 7.96 -8.03 -12.97
CA ALA A 43 8.04 -9.47 -13.26
C ALA A 43 7.88 -9.80 -14.77
N GLY A 44 7.26 -8.90 -15.54
CA GLY A 44 7.14 -9.02 -16.99
C GLY A 44 8.37 -8.51 -17.77
N LYS A 45 9.38 -7.93 -17.12
CA LYS A 45 10.55 -7.37 -17.82
C LYS A 45 11.59 -8.45 -18.13
N LYS A 46 12.28 -8.26 -19.25
CA LYS A 46 13.29 -9.20 -19.76
C LYS A 46 14.63 -9.10 -19.04
N HIS A 47 14.98 -7.91 -18.56
CA HIS A 47 16.28 -7.65 -17.94
C HIS A 47 16.15 -7.40 -16.44
N LYS A 48 17.11 -7.91 -15.68
CA LYS A 48 17.15 -7.76 -14.22
C LYS A 48 17.14 -6.29 -13.78
N LYS A 49 17.85 -5.40 -14.48
CA LYS A 49 17.89 -3.96 -14.13
C LYS A 49 16.51 -3.30 -14.21
N ASP A 50 15.71 -3.68 -15.20
CA ASP A 50 14.34 -3.17 -15.32
C ASP A 50 13.49 -3.73 -14.18
N PHE A 51 13.62 -5.02 -13.87
CA PHE A 51 12.91 -5.62 -12.75
C PHE A 51 13.23 -4.91 -11.42
N ASP A 52 14.52 -4.70 -11.13
CA ASP A 52 14.99 -4.01 -9.92
C ASP A 52 14.39 -2.58 -9.83
N HIS A 53 14.29 -1.86 -10.95
CA HIS A 53 13.66 -0.53 -11.00
C HIS A 53 12.18 -0.57 -10.59
N PHE A 54 11.42 -1.53 -11.10
CA PHE A 54 10.01 -1.68 -10.74
C PHE A 54 9.81 -2.11 -9.28
N LEU A 55 10.70 -2.94 -8.72
CA LEU A 55 10.68 -3.26 -7.29
C LEU A 55 10.93 -2.01 -6.42
N TYR A 56 11.84 -1.13 -6.84
CA TYR A 56 12.05 0.15 -6.18
C TYR A 56 10.80 1.04 -6.18
N LEU A 57 10.09 1.14 -7.32
CA LEU A 57 8.83 1.87 -7.43
C LEU A 57 7.73 1.27 -6.55
N ALA A 58 7.65 -0.07 -6.50
CA ALA A 58 6.73 -0.77 -5.61
C ALA A 58 7.01 -0.44 -4.14
N ARG A 59 8.30 -0.39 -3.75
CA ARG A 59 8.73 -0.05 -2.40
C ARG A 59 8.39 1.39 -2.03
N GLY A 60 8.58 2.34 -2.97
CA GLY A 60 8.14 3.72 -2.78
C GLY A 60 6.63 3.83 -2.50
N SER A 61 5.82 3.14 -3.32
CA SER A 61 4.36 3.11 -3.15
C SER A 61 3.93 2.44 -1.83
N LEU A 62 4.69 1.44 -1.38
CA LEU A 62 4.43 0.73 -0.13
C LEU A 62 4.65 1.65 1.07
N ASN A 63 5.79 2.37 1.08
CA ASN A 63 6.12 3.33 2.12
C ASN A 63 5.13 4.50 2.15
N GLU A 64 4.72 5.00 0.99
CA GLU A 64 3.67 6.03 0.89
C GLU A 64 2.35 5.54 1.52
N THR A 65 1.96 4.29 1.23
CA THR A 65 0.75 3.70 1.79
C THR A 65 0.83 3.62 3.33
N VAL A 66 1.95 3.15 3.88
CA VAL A 66 2.14 3.05 5.35
C VAL A 66 2.09 4.43 6.00
N ALA A 67 2.83 5.41 5.48
CA ALA A 67 2.84 6.77 6.03
C ALA A 67 1.43 7.41 6.04
N GLN A 68 0.65 7.22 4.97
CA GLN A 68 -0.73 7.72 4.91
C GLN A 68 -1.67 6.99 5.89
N LEU A 69 -1.43 5.70 6.19
CA LEU A 69 -2.18 4.96 7.19
C LEU A 69 -1.84 5.40 8.61
N GLU A 70 -0.57 5.68 8.90
CA GLU A 70 -0.13 6.29 10.17
C GLU A 70 -0.83 7.64 10.38
N ILE A 71 -0.85 8.51 9.36
CA ILE A 71 -1.60 9.77 9.40
C ILE A 71 -3.09 9.53 9.65
N SER A 72 -3.69 8.54 8.98
CA SER A 72 -5.10 8.20 9.16
C SER A 72 -5.41 7.69 10.56
N PHE A 73 -4.46 7.02 11.22
CA PHE A 73 -4.54 6.63 12.61
C PHE A 73 -4.49 7.83 13.56
N GLU A 74 -3.61 8.81 13.31
CA GLU A 74 -3.55 10.06 14.09
C GLU A 74 -4.86 10.87 13.99
N PHE A 75 -5.57 10.79 12.86
CA PHE A 75 -6.92 11.35 12.71
C PHE A 75 -8.03 10.51 13.36
N GLY A 76 -7.72 9.33 13.92
CA GLY A 76 -8.67 8.45 14.57
C GLY A 76 -9.57 7.66 13.60
N TYR A 77 -9.17 7.50 12.33
CA TYR A 77 -9.98 6.77 11.33
C TYR A 77 -9.88 5.25 11.47
N MET A 78 -8.96 4.75 12.30
CA MET A 78 -8.81 3.34 12.64
C MET A 78 -8.22 3.16 14.03
N ASN A 79 -8.25 1.93 14.56
CA ASN A 79 -7.58 1.59 15.80
C ASN A 79 -6.16 1.04 15.55
N ARG A 80 -5.40 0.88 16.64
CA ARG A 80 -4.02 0.37 16.59
C ARG A 80 -3.92 -1.04 16.01
N ASP A 81 -4.84 -1.94 16.38
CA ASP A 81 -4.83 -3.33 15.88
C ASP A 81 -4.95 -3.42 14.35
N ARG A 82 -5.76 -2.54 13.75
CA ARG A 82 -5.92 -2.47 12.28
C ARG A 82 -4.66 -1.95 11.60
N LEU A 83 -4.01 -0.94 12.21
CA LEU A 83 -2.76 -0.39 11.71
C LEU A 83 -1.65 -1.44 11.77
N ASP A 84 -1.44 -2.05 12.95
CA ASP A 84 -0.41 -3.09 13.16
C ASP A 84 -0.57 -4.26 12.19
N HIS A 85 -1.81 -4.69 11.91
CA HIS A 85 -2.08 -5.76 10.95
C HIS A 85 -1.64 -5.41 9.52
N ILE A 86 -1.87 -4.17 9.08
CA ILE A 86 -1.39 -3.74 7.76
C ILE A 86 0.12 -3.54 7.77
N GLU A 87 0.71 -2.96 8.81
CA GLU A 87 2.16 -2.76 8.92
C GLU A 87 2.91 -4.09 8.86
N MET A 88 2.42 -5.13 9.54
CA MET A 88 2.99 -6.49 9.44
C MET A 88 2.96 -7.04 8.02
N LYS A 89 1.86 -6.82 7.29
CA LYS A 89 1.74 -7.23 5.88
C LYS A 89 2.67 -6.40 4.99
N ALA A 90 2.76 -5.10 5.22
CA ALA A 90 3.65 -4.22 4.49
C ALA A 90 5.11 -4.66 4.69
N GLU A 91 5.52 -4.94 5.92
CA GLU A 91 6.88 -5.40 6.22
C GLU A 91 7.18 -6.76 5.58
N SER A 92 6.20 -7.67 5.52
CA SER A 92 6.35 -8.92 4.77
C SER A 92 6.57 -8.68 3.27
N ILE A 93 5.90 -7.70 2.67
CA ILE A 93 6.10 -7.34 1.25
C ILE A 93 7.47 -6.68 1.09
N ASN A 94 7.84 -5.77 1.98
CA ASN A 94 9.11 -5.04 1.98
C ASN A 94 10.33 -5.98 1.98
N LYS A 95 10.26 -7.11 2.70
CA LYS A 95 11.30 -8.15 2.71
C LYS A 95 11.44 -8.93 1.40
N MET A 96 10.43 -8.86 0.52
CA MET A 96 10.42 -9.53 -0.78
C MET A 96 10.82 -8.59 -1.93
N LEU A 97 10.84 -7.27 -1.68
CA LEU A 97 11.23 -6.24 -2.64
C LEU A 97 12.73 -5.94 -2.54
#